data_AF-A0A935FRS4-F1
#
_entry.id   AF-A0A935FRS4-F1
#
_cell.length_a   1.000
_cell.length_b   1.000
_cell.length_c   1.000
_cell.angle_alpha   90.00
_cell.angle_beta   90.00
_cell.angle_gamma   90.00
#
_symmetry.space_group_name_H-M   'P 1'
#
loop_
_entity.id
_entity.type
_entity.pdbx_description
1 polymer ?
#
loop_
_entity_poly.entity_id
_entity_poly.type
_entity_poly.pdbx_seq_one_letter_code
_entity_poly.pdbx_strand_id
1 'polypeptide(L)'
;MNKLKMRSVFIGSKNEFDEMIVDWLAERTEIAGVVWSDSATWRKTWKGRFDYGMKRAKKYGYFKLLNELMLFFYVKKKVAVTDLGFLKREIIRPYWKNNGRKFSDLKFPEISSENVNKKEVLDFLGEVKPDIIFAMCVNDFFGKKIRAIPKYGVFLWHEGLTPEYKGTLLAVLDHVQRTI
;
A
#
# COMPACT_ATOMS: atom_id res chain seq x y z
N MET A 1 23.64 -0.02 27.26
CA MET A 1 23.67 -0.74 25.97
C MET A 1 22.48 -0.31 25.14
N ASN A 2 22.67 0.51 24.10
CA ASN A 2 21.60 0.79 23.13
C ASN A 2 21.34 -0.48 22.34
N LYS A 3 20.15 -1.05 22.49
CA LYS A 3 19.68 -2.15 21.63
C LYS A 3 19.59 -1.55 20.22
N LEU A 4 20.40 -2.04 19.27
CA LEU A 4 20.33 -1.64 17.86
C LEU A 4 18.88 -1.82 17.40
N LYS A 5 18.20 -0.70 17.10
CA LYS A 5 16.86 -0.74 16.51
C LYS A 5 16.99 -1.22 15.07
N MET A 6 16.10 -2.13 14.66
CA MET A 6 16.03 -2.61 13.29
C MET A 6 15.73 -1.44 12.34
N ARG A 7 16.50 -1.32 11.25
CA ARG A 7 16.31 -0.29 10.23
C ARG A 7 15.22 -0.72 9.26
N SER A 8 14.13 0.01 9.20
CA SER A 8 12.99 -0.32 8.35
C SER A 8 12.80 0.72 7.24
N VAL A 9 12.31 0.27 6.09
CA VAL A 9 11.72 1.15 5.07
C VAL A 9 10.24 0.82 4.93
N PHE A 10 9.42 1.85 4.80
CA PHE A 10 8.00 1.71 4.47
C PHE A 10 7.75 1.99 2.99
N ILE A 11 6.92 1.17 2.35
CA ILE A 11 6.46 1.35 0.96
C ILE A 11 4.93 1.38 0.94
N GLY A 12 4.35 2.50 0.54
CA GLY A 12 2.90 2.66 0.56
C GLY A 12 2.38 3.77 -0.33
N SER A 13 1.12 4.12 -0.20
CA SER A 13 0.50 5.25 -0.89
C SER A 13 0.50 6.48 0.02
N LYS A 14 0.83 7.66 -0.49
CA LYS A 14 0.85 8.89 0.32
C LYS A 14 -0.58 9.30 0.75
N ASN A 15 -0.99 8.84 1.92
CA ASN A 15 -2.31 9.05 2.51
C ASN A 15 -2.26 8.98 4.06
N GLU A 16 -3.30 9.46 4.74
CA GLU A 16 -3.33 9.57 6.21
C GLU A 16 -3.16 8.23 6.95
N PHE A 17 -3.65 7.12 6.38
CA PHE A 17 -3.51 5.80 7.01
C PHE A 17 -2.06 5.33 6.96
N ASP A 18 -1.43 5.42 5.79
CA ASP A 18 -0.05 5.02 5.61
C ASP A 18 0.90 5.91 6.43
N GLU A 19 0.63 7.22 6.54
CA GLU A 19 1.36 8.12 7.45
C GLU A 19 1.23 7.68 8.92
N MET A 20 0.02 7.29 9.35
CA MET A 20 -0.21 6.74 10.70
C MET A 20 0.57 5.43 10.91
N ILE A 21 0.70 4.59 9.89
CA ILE A 21 1.52 3.37 9.96
C ILE A 21 3.00 3.71 10.08
N VAL A 22 3.49 4.72 9.37
CA VAL A 22 4.88 5.19 9.53
C VAL A 22 5.11 5.72 10.95
N ASP A 23 4.18 6.48 11.52
CA ASP A 23 4.25 6.92 12.93
C ASP A 23 4.37 5.73 13.88
N TRP A 24 3.52 4.72 13.68
CA TRP A 24 3.53 3.50 14.48
C TRP A 24 4.82 2.69 14.34
N LEU A 25 5.38 2.63 13.12
CA LEU A 25 6.65 1.97 12.83
C LEU A 25 7.84 2.71 13.46
N ALA A 26 7.83 4.04 13.48
CA ALA A 26 8.91 4.87 14.02
C ALA A 26 9.12 4.67 15.53
N GLU A 27 8.08 4.25 16.25
CA GLU A 27 8.20 3.90 17.68
C GLU A 27 8.96 2.58 17.89
N ARG A 28 8.85 1.65 16.93
CA ARG A 28 9.30 0.26 17.03
C ARG A 28 10.59 -0.02 16.28
N THR A 29 10.89 0.79 15.28
CA THR A 29 12.00 0.62 14.34
C THR A 29 12.69 1.96 14.07
N GLU A 30 13.89 1.92 13.51
CA GLU A 30 14.53 3.10 12.94
C GLU A 30 14.06 3.24 11.49
N ILE A 31 13.25 4.27 11.19
CA ILE A 31 12.81 4.52 9.81
C ILE A 31 14.01 5.03 9.01
N ALA A 32 14.56 4.16 8.17
CA ALA A 32 15.67 4.49 7.28
C ALA A 32 15.19 5.23 6.02
N GLY A 33 13.91 5.12 5.67
CA GLY A 33 13.32 5.86 4.56
C GLY A 33 11.89 5.43 4.22
N VAL A 34 11.25 6.19 3.33
CA VAL A 34 9.88 5.93 2.87
C VAL A 34 9.79 6.02 1.35
N VAL A 35 9.12 5.06 0.72
CA VAL A 35 8.84 5.05 -0.72
C VAL A 35 7.34 5.15 -0.94
N TRP A 36 6.92 6.26 -1.57
CA TRP A 36 5.54 6.47 -1.98
C TRP A 36 5.30 5.93 -3.39
N SER A 37 4.45 4.92 -3.48
CA SER A 37 4.05 4.29 -4.72
C SER A 37 2.90 5.07 -5.38
N ASP A 38 3.18 5.64 -6.54
CA ASP A 38 2.21 6.28 -7.43
C ASP A 38 1.65 5.31 -8.49
N SER A 39 1.87 4.00 -8.33
CA SER A 39 1.46 2.95 -9.29
C SER A 39 -0.06 2.90 -9.60
N ALA A 40 -0.89 3.57 -8.79
CA ALA A 40 -2.33 3.72 -9.02
C ALA A 40 -2.72 4.99 -9.81
N THR A 41 -1.77 5.83 -10.24
CA THR A 41 -2.04 7.09 -10.92
C THR A 41 -2.78 6.93 -12.26
N TRP A 42 -2.66 5.78 -12.94
CA TRP A 42 -3.47 5.48 -14.13
C TRP A 42 -4.98 5.56 -13.86
N ARG A 43 -5.43 5.37 -12.62
CA ARG A 43 -6.84 5.55 -12.22
C ARG A 43 -7.27 7.01 -12.23
N LYS A 44 -6.35 7.98 -12.24
CA LYS A 44 -6.69 9.42 -12.21
C LYS A 44 -7.12 9.93 -13.58
N THR A 45 -6.64 9.34 -14.68
CA THR A 45 -6.94 9.81 -16.05
C THR A 45 -7.93 8.90 -16.77
N TRP A 46 -8.82 9.47 -17.57
CA TRP A 46 -9.75 8.69 -18.42
C TRP A 46 -9.01 7.80 -19.41
N LYS A 47 -7.94 8.33 -20.02
CA LYS A 47 -7.06 7.57 -20.91
C LYS A 47 -6.40 6.37 -20.22
N GLY A 48 -5.83 6.57 -19.02
CA GLY A 48 -5.21 5.49 -18.26
C GLY A 48 -6.21 4.39 -17.85
N ARG A 49 -7.44 4.78 -17.48
CA ARG A 49 -8.53 3.82 -17.20
C ARG A 49 -8.90 3.01 -18.44
N PHE A 50 -9.02 3.67 -19.59
CA PHE A 50 -9.37 3.02 -20.84
C PHE A 50 -8.28 2.05 -21.29
N ASP A 51 -7.02 2.50 -21.30
CA ASP A 51 -5.87 1.67 -21.68
C ASP A 51 -5.73 0.44 -20.77
N TYR A 52 -5.94 0.63 -19.47
CA TYR A 52 -5.98 -0.48 -18.51
C TYR A 52 -7.14 -1.44 -18.77
N GLY A 53 -8.35 -0.91 -18.97
CA GLY A 53 -9.55 -1.70 -19.30
C GLY A 53 -9.37 -2.53 -20.55
N MET A 54 -8.80 -1.95 -21.62
CA MET A 54 -8.52 -2.64 -22.88
C MET A 54 -7.47 -3.74 -22.73
N LYS A 55 -6.37 -3.48 -22.00
CA LYS A 55 -5.37 -4.52 -21.67
C LYS A 55 -6.01 -5.68 -20.91
N ARG A 56 -6.94 -5.38 -20.01
CA ARG A 56 -7.62 -6.36 -19.16
C ARG A 56 -8.67 -7.16 -19.93
N ALA A 57 -9.45 -6.52 -20.80
CA ALA A 57 -10.38 -7.17 -21.72
C ALA A 57 -9.66 -8.15 -22.65
N LYS A 58 -8.50 -7.76 -23.20
CA LYS A 58 -7.67 -8.65 -24.04
C LYS A 58 -7.14 -9.87 -23.27
N LYS A 59 -6.80 -9.70 -21.99
CA LYS A 59 -6.20 -10.77 -21.18
C LYS A 59 -7.22 -11.73 -20.57
N TYR A 60 -8.40 -11.23 -20.18
CA TYR A 60 -9.36 -11.97 -19.35
C TYR A 60 -10.78 -12.06 -19.94
N GLY A 61 -11.03 -11.42 -21.08
CA GLY A 61 -12.34 -11.37 -21.74
C GLY A 61 -13.24 -10.21 -21.27
N TYR A 62 -14.15 -9.81 -22.14
CA TYR A 62 -15.07 -8.68 -21.92
C TYR A 62 -16.06 -8.91 -20.76
N PHE A 63 -16.56 -10.13 -20.60
CA PHE A 63 -17.50 -10.47 -19.52
C PHE A 63 -16.89 -10.27 -18.12
N LYS A 64 -15.62 -10.65 -17.94
CA LYS A 64 -14.92 -10.45 -16.68
C LYS A 64 -14.69 -8.97 -16.39
N LEU A 65 -14.37 -8.17 -17.42
CA LEU A 65 -14.26 -6.72 -17.26
C LEU A 65 -15.59 -6.10 -16.83
N LEU A 66 -16.70 -6.50 -17.44
CA LEU A 66 -18.05 -6.03 -17.08
C LEU A 66 -18.41 -6.36 -15.63
N ASN A 67 -18.13 -7.58 -15.18
CA ASN A 67 -18.38 -8.00 -13.81
C ASN A 67 -17.52 -7.19 -12.80
N GLU A 68 -16.21 -7.04 -13.08
CA GLU A 68 -15.32 -6.22 -12.24
C GLU A 68 -15.73 -4.74 -12.20
N LEU A 69 -16.24 -4.19 -13.31
CA LEU A 69 -16.79 -2.83 -13.36
C LEU A 69 -18.04 -2.70 -12.50
N MET A 70 -18.99 -3.62 -12.60
CA MET A 70 -20.19 -3.63 -11.76
C MET A 70 -19.81 -3.68 -10.28
N LEU A 71 -18.88 -4.56 -9.93
CA LEU A 71 -18.36 -4.68 -8.58
C LEU A 71 -17.66 -3.40 -8.11
N PHE A 72 -16.82 -2.80 -8.95
CA PHE A 72 -16.18 -1.53 -8.67
C PHE A 72 -17.20 -0.42 -8.37
N PHE A 73 -18.27 -0.32 -9.16
CA PHE A 73 -19.33 0.66 -8.92
C PHE A 73 -20.09 0.40 -7.62
N TYR A 74 -20.39 -0.86 -7.31
CA TYR A 74 -21.02 -1.27 -6.05
C TYR A 74 -20.16 -0.84 -4.84
N VAL A 75 -18.88 -1.22 -4.86
CA VAL A 75 -17.92 -0.92 -3.78
C VAL A 75 -17.73 0.57 -3.61
N LYS A 76 -17.52 1.29 -4.71
CA LYS A 76 -17.30 2.74 -4.68
C LYS A 76 -18.49 3.48 -4.08
N LYS A 77 -19.72 3.07 -4.41
CA LYS A 77 -20.94 3.74 -3.96
C LYS A 77 -21.34 3.38 -2.53
N LYS A 78 -21.20 2.13 -2.12
CA LYS A 78 -21.71 1.66 -0.82
C LYS A 78 -20.64 1.48 0.27
N VAL A 79 -19.49 0.95 -0.09
CA VAL A 79 -18.50 0.43 0.86
C VAL A 79 -17.39 1.45 1.10
N ALA A 80 -16.77 1.95 0.03
CA ALA A 80 -15.58 2.80 0.13
C ALA A 80 -15.82 4.12 0.88
N VAL A 81 -16.99 4.75 0.71
CA VAL A 81 -17.30 6.02 1.40
C VAL A 81 -17.52 5.79 2.90
N THR A 82 -18.24 4.73 3.25
CA THR A 82 -18.53 4.37 4.64
C THR A 82 -17.27 3.93 5.36
N ASP A 83 -16.47 3.07 4.75
CA ASP A 83 -15.27 2.48 5.34
C ASP A 83 -14.13 3.50 5.48
N LEU A 84 -13.92 4.39 4.50
CA LEU A 84 -12.94 5.46 4.64
C LEU A 84 -13.34 6.44 5.75
N GLY A 85 -14.64 6.75 5.86
CA GLY A 85 -15.15 7.58 6.95
C GLY A 85 -14.96 6.91 8.31
N PHE A 86 -15.25 5.62 8.41
CA PHE A 86 -15.03 4.81 9.61
C PHE A 86 -13.55 4.74 9.97
N LEU A 87 -12.66 4.39 9.03
CA LEU A 87 -11.22 4.30 9.26
C LEU A 87 -10.65 5.61 9.80
N LYS A 88 -11.06 6.75 9.22
CA LYS A 88 -10.65 8.06 9.71
C LYS A 88 -11.17 8.35 11.12
N ARG A 89 -12.45 8.08 11.40
CA ARG A 89 -13.09 8.42 12.68
C ARG A 89 -12.68 7.51 13.82
N GLU A 90 -12.57 6.22 13.57
CA GLU A 90 -12.40 5.19 14.60
C GLU A 90 -10.95 4.76 14.79
N ILE A 91 -10.10 4.90 13.76
CA ILE A 91 -8.72 4.41 13.79
C ILE A 91 -7.71 5.56 13.74
N ILE A 92 -7.68 6.32 12.64
CA ILE A 92 -6.63 7.31 12.38
C ILE A 92 -6.68 8.46 13.39
N ARG A 93 -7.85 9.10 13.54
CA ARG A 93 -8.00 10.24 14.46
C ARG A 93 -7.78 9.84 15.92
N PRO A 94 -8.36 8.74 16.45
CA PRO A 94 -8.10 8.33 17.82
C PRO A 94 -6.63 7.97 18.06
N TYR A 95 -5.98 7.31 17.10
CA TYR A 95 -4.55 7.01 17.19
C TYR A 95 -3.73 8.29 17.34
N TRP A 96 -3.89 9.27 16.44
CA TRP A 96 -3.14 10.52 16.52
C TRP A 96 -3.51 11.39 17.72
N LYS A 97 -4.77 11.35 18.17
CA LYS A 97 -5.18 12.03 19.40
C LYS A 97 -4.42 11.50 20.61
N ASN A 98 -4.17 10.20 20.67
CA ASN A 98 -3.54 9.55 21.82
C ASN A 98 -2.00 9.53 21.74
N ASN A 99 -1.43 9.44 20.54
CA ASN A 99 0.02 9.26 20.35
C ASN A 99 0.74 10.50 19.79
N GLY A 100 -0.02 11.49 19.31
CA GLY A 100 0.51 12.60 18.51
C GLY A 100 0.74 12.18 17.05
N ARG A 101 0.59 13.15 16.13
CA ARG A 101 1.00 12.97 14.73
C ARG A 101 2.47 13.33 14.62
N LYS A 102 3.33 12.34 14.39
CA LYS A 102 4.80 12.51 14.43
C LYS A 102 5.40 12.61 13.04
N PHE A 103 4.66 12.18 12.02
CA PHE A 103 5.17 11.97 10.66
C PHE A 103 5.87 13.22 10.12
N SER A 104 5.29 14.40 10.35
CA SER A 104 5.85 15.69 9.93
C SER A 104 7.16 16.08 10.64
N ASP A 105 7.39 15.52 11.83
CA ASP A 105 8.50 15.89 12.71
C ASP A 105 9.66 14.88 12.58
N LEU A 106 9.38 13.70 12.04
CA LEU A 106 10.38 12.68 11.77
C LEU A 106 11.26 13.10 10.59
N LYS A 107 12.57 12.88 10.74
CA LYS A 107 13.56 13.16 9.70
C LYS A 107 14.03 11.86 9.09
N PHE A 108 13.52 11.55 7.91
CA PHE A 108 13.98 10.44 7.07
C PHE A 108 13.89 10.86 5.60
N PRO A 109 14.68 10.22 4.72
CA PRO A 109 14.57 10.49 3.30
C PRO A 109 13.31 9.84 2.72
N GLU A 110 12.66 10.52 1.79
CA GLU A 110 11.44 10.07 1.13
C GLU A 110 11.59 10.18 -0.40
N ILE A 111 11.05 9.22 -1.13
CA ILE A 111 10.92 9.31 -2.59
C ILE A 111 9.50 8.91 -3.03
N SER A 112 9.08 9.43 -4.18
CA SER A 112 7.88 8.97 -4.88
C SER A 112 8.27 8.31 -6.19
N SER A 113 7.66 7.17 -6.52
CA SER A 113 7.86 6.52 -7.82
C SER A 113 6.58 5.83 -8.30
N GLU A 114 6.38 5.84 -9.61
CA GLU A 114 5.25 5.13 -10.25
C GLU A 114 5.44 3.61 -10.26
N ASN A 115 6.63 3.09 -9.95
CA ASN A 115 6.86 1.66 -9.82
C ASN A 115 8.03 1.33 -8.88
N VAL A 116 7.79 0.45 -7.90
CA VAL A 116 8.80 0.07 -6.89
C VAL A 116 10.04 -0.64 -7.43
N ASN A 117 10.06 -1.09 -8.68
CA ASN A 117 11.20 -1.79 -9.29
C ASN A 117 12.09 -0.87 -10.14
N LYS A 118 11.77 0.42 -10.23
CA LYS A 118 12.59 1.35 -11.00
C LYS A 118 13.94 1.58 -10.35
N LYS A 119 14.90 2.02 -11.17
CA LYS A 119 16.29 2.22 -10.77
C LYS A 119 16.39 3.18 -9.58
N GLU A 120 15.65 4.29 -9.60
CA GLU A 120 15.69 5.28 -8.51
C GLU A 120 15.25 4.70 -7.16
N VAL A 121 14.29 3.77 -7.15
CA VAL A 121 13.86 3.08 -5.92
C VAL A 121 14.92 2.10 -5.46
N LEU A 122 15.52 1.34 -6.38
CA LEU A 122 16.57 0.39 -6.05
C LEU A 122 17.84 1.09 -5.53
N ASP A 123 18.22 2.21 -6.15
CA ASP A 123 19.36 3.03 -5.72
C ASP A 123 19.11 3.58 -4.31
N PHE A 124 17.94 4.19 -4.09
CA PHE A 124 17.51 4.70 -2.78
C PHE A 124 17.56 3.61 -1.69
N LEU A 125 16.99 2.43 -1.96
CA LEU A 125 17.00 1.32 -1.02
C LEU A 125 18.44 0.80 -0.76
N GLY A 126 19.31 0.84 -1.77
CA GLY A 126 20.72 0.48 -1.65
C GLY A 126 21.52 1.48 -0.81
N GLU A 127 21.16 2.76 -0.84
CA GLU A 127 21.77 3.82 -0.03
C GLU A 127 21.34 3.74 1.43
N VAL A 128 20.03 3.62 1.69
CA VAL A 128 19.49 3.61 3.07
C VAL A 128 19.71 2.28 3.80
N LYS A 129 20.03 1.19 3.07
CA LYS A 129 20.38 -0.14 3.59
C LYS A 129 19.42 -0.63 4.69
N PRO A 130 18.15 -0.90 4.36
CA PRO A 130 17.18 -1.38 5.34
C PRO A 130 17.49 -2.82 5.77
N ASP A 131 17.21 -3.15 7.02
CA ASP A 131 17.15 -4.54 7.47
C ASP A 131 15.86 -5.22 6.99
N ILE A 132 14.76 -4.47 6.93
CA ILE A 132 13.42 -4.96 6.58
C ILE A 132 12.66 -3.91 5.78
N ILE A 133 11.79 -4.37 4.88
CA ILE A 133 10.84 -3.50 4.17
C ILE A 133 9.43 -3.91 4.53
N PHE A 134 8.62 -2.95 4.98
CA PHE A 134 7.17 -3.11 5.15
C PHE A 134 6.44 -2.43 4.00
N ALA A 135 5.50 -3.14 3.37
CA ALA A 135 4.72 -2.63 2.26
C ALA A 135 3.23 -2.69 2.58
N MET A 136 2.48 -1.70 2.12
CA MET A 136 1.03 -1.63 2.29
C MET A 136 0.37 -1.06 1.04
N CYS A 137 -0.75 -1.67 0.61
CA CYS A 137 -1.60 -1.13 -0.46
C CYS A 137 -0.88 -0.82 -1.78
N VAL A 138 0.21 -1.53 -2.08
CA VAL A 138 1.02 -1.33 -3.29
C VAL A 138 0.45 -2.16 -4.43
N ASN A 139 0.26 -1.56 -5.62
CA ASN A 139 -0.24 -2.29 -6.80
C ASN A 139 0.89 -2.94 -7.62
N ASP A 140 2.14 -2.72 -7.23
CA ASP A 140 3.30 -3.26 -7.92
C ASP A 140 3.68 -4.63 -7.38
N PHE A 141 4.19 -5.46 -8.27
CA PHE A 141 4.88 -6.68 -7.89
C PHE A 141 6.31 -6.37 -7.44
N PHE A 142 6.75 -6.93 -6.32
CA PHE A 142 8.13 -6.82 -5.85
C PHE A 142 9.05 -7.78 -6.61
N GLY A 143 9.87 -7.22 -7.51
CA GLY A 143 10.86 -7.94 -8.29
C GLY A 143 11.96 -8.59 -7.45
N LYS A 144 12.78 -9.43 -8.08
CA LYS A 144 13.89 -10.13 -7.39
C LYS A 144 14.91 -9.15 -6.78
N LYS A 145 15.22 -8.06 -7.49
CA LYS A 145 16.20 -7.05 -7.05
C LYS A 145 15.79 -6.41 -5.74
N ILE A 146 14.60 -5.81 -5.68
CA ILE A 146 14.10 -5.17 -4.46
C ILE A 146 13.97 -6.15 -3.28
N ARG A 147 13.54 -7.40 -3.52
CA ARG A 147 13.43 -8.43 -2.47
C ARG A 147 14.77 -8.89 -1.90
N ALA A 148 15.86 -8.71 -2.64
CA ALA A 148 17.20 -9.10 -2.21
C ALA A 148 17.94 -7.99 -1.45
N ILE A 149 17.41 -6.76 -1.40
CA ILE A 149 18.05 -5.63 -0.72
C ILE A 149 17.97 -5.77 0.81
N PRO A 150 16.77 -5.89 1.43
CA PRO A 150 16.68 -5.98 2.88
C PRO A 150 17.14 -7.34 3.39
N LYS A 151 17.89 -7.34 4.50
CA LYS A 151 18.41 -8.55 5.16
C LYS A 151 17.31 -9.58 5.47
N TYR A 152 16.15 -9.13 5.93
CA TYR A 152 15.03 -9.98 6.33
C TYR A 152 13.92 -10.07 5.27
N GLY A 153 14.08 -9.40 4.12
CA GLY A 153 13.10 -9.43 3.05
C GLY A 153 12.04 -8.31 3.12
N VAL A 154 11.01 -8.49 2.29
CA VAL A 154 9.90 -7.56 2.11
C VAL A 154 8.61 -8.20 2.62
N PHE A 155 7.92 -7.51 3.52
CA PHE A 155 6.66 -7.96 4.12
C PHE A 155 5.52 -7.08 3.61
N LEU A 156 4.59 -7.70 2.90
CA LEU A 156 3.38 -7.02 2.43
C LEU A 156 2.25 -7.23 3.44
N TRP A 157 1.69 -6.13 3.93
CA TRP A 157 0.41 -6.16 4.62
C TRP A 157 -0.68 -6.47 3.60
N HIS A 158 -1.25 -7.67 3.69
CA HIS A 158 -2.34 -8.13 2.84
C HIS A 158 -3.63 -8.16 3.66
N GLU A 159 -4.72 -7.64 3.09
CA GLU A 159 -6.01 -7.46 3.78
C GLU A 159 -6.85 -8.74 3.90
N GLY A 160 -6.21 -9.92 3.98
CA GLY A 160 -6.89 -11.15 4.39
C GLY A 160 -5.99 -12.35 4.56
N LEU A 161 -6.63 -13.48 4.89
CA LEU A 161 -5.94 -14.70 5.31
C LEU A 161 -5.38 -15.45 4.10
N THR A 162 -4.06 -15.56 4.03
CA THR A 162 -3.38 -16.38 3.02
C THR A 162 -3.22 -17.82 3.52
N PRO A 163 -3.33 -18.85 2.65
CA PRO A 163 -3.37 -18.78 1.19
C PRO A 163 -4.76 -18.60 0.55
N GLU A 164 -5.84 -18.72 1.29
CA GLU A 164 -7.21 -18.84 0.80
C GLU A 164 -7.69 -17.56 0.10
N TYR A 165 -7.27 -16.42 0.63
CA TYR A 165 -7.77 -15.12 0.21
C TYR A 165 -6.63 -14.29 -0.41
N LYS A 166 -6.27 -14.57 -1.67
CA LYS A 166 -5.24 -13.85 -2.44
C LYS A 166 -5.86 -12.88 -3.45
N GLY A 167 -5.20 -11.74 -3.67
CA GLY A 167 -5.47 -10.83 -4.79
C GLY A 167 -6.21 -9.54 -4.45
N THR A 168 -6.40 -8.70 -5.46
CA THR A 168 -6.77 -7.27 -5.37
C THR A 168 -8.25 -7.00 -5.03
N LEU A 169 -9.08 -8.03 -4.87
CA LEU A 169 -10.54 -7.92 -4.74
C LEU A 169 -11.05 -8.33 -3.34
N LEU A 170 -10.14 -8.43 -2.37
CA LEU A 170 -10.44 -9.12 -1.12
C LEU A 170 -11.36 -8.35 -0.17
N ALA A 171 -11.08 -7.06 0.05
CA ALA A 171 -11.92 -6.19 0.88
C ALA A 171 -13.38 -6.15 0.39
N VAL A 172 -13.59 -6.45 -0.89
CA VAL A 172 -14.91 -6.49 -1.52
C VAL A 172 -15.59 -7.84 -1.33
N LEU A 173 -14.85 -8.94 -1.48
CA LEU A 173 -15.39 -10.29 -1.37
C LEU A 173 -15.82 -10.63 0.07
N ASP A 174 -15.06 -10.21 1.08
CA ASP A 174 -15.43 -10.43 2.49
C ASP A 174 -16.72 -9.66 2.86
N HIS A 175 -16.87 -8.42 2.39
CA HIS A 175 -18.12 -7.67 2.59
C HIS A 175 -19.33 -8.34 1.92
N VAL A 176 -19.15 -8.85 0.69
CA VAL A 176 -20.21 -9.58 -0.02
C VAL A 176 -20.56 -10.89 0.70
N GLN A 177 -19.57 -11.64 1.21
CA GLN A 177 -19.80 -12.90 1.94
C GLN A 177 -20.48 -12.71 3.30
N ARG A 178 -20.29 -11.57 3.97
CA ARG A 178 -20.96 -11.27 5.25
C ARG A 178 -22.38 -10.71 5.10
N THR A 179 -22.76 -10.30 3.90
CA THR A 179 -24.06 -9.66 3.62
C THR A 179 -25.05 -10.61 2.92
N ILE A 180 -24.63 -11.85 2.62
CA ILE A 180 -25.46 -12.96 2.11
C ILE A 180 -25.59 -13.98 3.24
#